data_AF-A0ABD3VXA1-F1
#
_entry.id   AF-A0ABD3VXA1-F1
#
_cell.length_a   1.000
_cell.length_b   1.000
_cell.length_c   1.000
_cell.angle_alpha   90.00
_cell.angle_beta   90.00
_cell.angle_gamma   90.00
#
_symmetry.space_group_name_H-M   'P 1'
#
loop_
_entity.id
_entity.type
_entity.pdbx_description
1 polymer ?
#
loop_
_entity_poly.entity_id
_entity_poly.type
_entity_poly.pdbx_seq_one_letter_code
_entity_poly.pdbx_strand_id
1 'polypeptide(L)'
;MSKPDLHCSLEFIFKIFLFLCSFSDLAIKRIRIKVQKGQLHEAQAEVLVNTVDWSLDLTKDLISSSLLDKAGIGLQRELQQYQRKAVFGDVLKTGPGTLPKPCMVIFHGVLYAYGIQLSYDAK
;
A
#
# COMPACT_ATOMS: atom_id res chain seq x y z
N MET A 1 -12.58 12.95 -23.26
CA MET A 1 -11.46 12.52 -22.41
C MET A 1 -11.91 11.24 -21.71
N SER A 2 -11.32 10.11 -22.10
CA SER A 2 -11.66 8.78 -21.58
C SER A 2 -11.35 8.71 -20.09
N LYS A 3 -12.34 8.35 -19.28
CA LYS A 3 -12.13 8.01 -17.87
C LYS A 3 -11.05 6.92 -17.81
N PRO A 4 -10.01 7.03 -16.96
CA PRO A 4 -9.20 5.87 -16.66
C PRO A 4 -10.13 4.85 -16.01
N ASP A 5 -10.20 3.65 -16.59
CA ASP A 5 -10.99 2.54 -16.07
C ASP A 5 -10.47 2.15 -14.68
N LEU A 6 -11.00 2.82 -13.66
CA LEU A 6 -10.81 2.53 -12.23
C LEU A 6 -11.21 1.08 -11.90
N HIS A 7 -12.01 0.48 -12.78
CA HIS A 7 -12.38 -0.93 -12.76
C HIS A 7 -11.15 -1.85 -12.84
N CYS A 8 -10.07 -1.45 -13.50
CA CYS A 8 -8.88 -2.29 -13.67
C CYS A 8 -7.85 -2.12 -12.53
N SER A 9 -7.76 -0.93 -11.91
CA SER A 9 -6.80 -0.66 -10.82
C SER A 9 -7.29 -1.12 -9.45
N LEU A 10 -8.60 -1.02 -9.16
CA LEU A 10 -9.16 -1.60 -7.94
C LEU A 10 -9.24 -3.12 -8.02
N GLU A 11 -9.52 -3.72 -9.18
CA GLU A 11 -9.41 -5.17 -9.37
C GLU A 11 -8.01 -5.70 -9.05
N PHE A 12 -6.94 -4.94 -9.31
CA PHE A 12 -5.55 -5.38 -9.07
C PHE A 12 -5.15 -5.33 -7.58
N ILE A 13 -5.60 -4.31 -6.84
CA ILE A 13 -5.28 -4.14 -5.42
C ILE A 13 -6.24 -4.95 -4.52
N PHE A 14 -7.54 -5.00 -4.86
CA PHE A 14 -8.50 -5.84 -4.15
C PHE A 14 -8.36 -7.33 -4.46
N LYS A 15 -7.93 -7.76 -5.66
CA LYS A 15 -7.62 -9.20 -5.88
C LYS A 15 -6.38 -9.66 -5.14
N ILE A 16 -5.39 -8.80 -4.91
CA ILE A 16 -4.21 -9.16 -4.10
C ILE A 16 -4.57 -9.23 -2.62
N PHE A 17 -5.49 -8.41 -2.12
CA PHE A 17 -5.78 -8.30 -0.68
C PHE A 17 -7.03 -9.07 -0.19
N LEU A 18 -8.03 -9.35 -1.04
CA LEU A 18 -9.27 -10.04 -0.66
C LEU A 18 -9.48 -11.43 -1.28
N PHE A 19 -8.75 -11.80 -2.35
CA PHE A 19 -8.73 -13.20 -2.81
C PHE A 19 -7.82 -14.12 -1.96
N LEU A 20 -7.41 -13.65 -0.78
CA LEU A 20 -6.80 -14.47 0.28
C LEU A 20 -7.81 -14.89 1.35
N CYS A 21 -9.09 -14.53 1.17
CA CYS A 21 -10.18 -15.10 1.94
C CYS A 21 -10.87 -16.19 1.08
N SER A 22 -10.58 -17.45 1.41
CA SER A 22 -11.08 -18.69 0.79
C SER A 22 -10.68 -18.98 -0.67
N PHE A 23 -9.42 -19.36 -0.89
CA PHE A 23 -9.14 -20.50 -1.78
C PHE A 23 -7.79 -21.13 -1.43
N SER A 24 -7.83 -22.38 -0.99
CA SER A 24 -6.65 -23.24 -0.93
C SER A 24 -6.15 -23.48 -2.36
N ASP A 25 -4.91 -23.10 -2.61
CA ASP A 25 -4.09 -23.43 -3.78
C ASP A 25 -4.66 -23.09 -5.18
N LEU A 26 -4.42 -21.86 -5.64
CA LEU A 26 -4.49 -21.51 -7.07
C LEU A 26 -3.09 -21.28 -7.64
N ALA A 27 -2.54 -22.31 -8.29
CA ALA A 27 -1.24 -22.25 -8.94
C ALA A 27 -1.35 -21.72 -10.38
N ILE A 28 -1.46 -20.40 -10.57
CA ILE A 28 -1.14 -19.79 -11.87
C ILE A 28 0.39 -19.62 -11.93
N LYS A 29 1.08 -20.62 -12.48
CA LYS A 29 2.53 -20.64 -12.79
C LYS A 29 3.47 -20.11 -11.68
N ARG A 30 4.06 -21.01 -10.87
CA ARG A 30 5.21 -20.74 -9.96
C ARG A 30 5.02 -19.66 -8.88
N ILE A 31 3.86 -19.02 -8.78
CA ILE A 31 3.54 -18.07 -7.71
C ILE A 31 3.16 -18.87 -6.46
N ARG A 32 3.89 -18.66 -5.35
CA ARG A 32 3.55 -19.19 -4.03
C ARG A 32 3.02 -18.04 -3.19
N ILE A 33 1.78 -18.14 -2.76
CA ILE A 33 1.18 -17.18 -1.85
C ILE A 33 1.27 -17.75 -0.44
N LYS A 34 1.71 -16.93 0.51
CA LYS A 34 1.80 -17.30 1.93
C LYS A 34 1.05 -16.26 2.75
N VAL A 35 0.19 -16.75 3.64
CA VAL A 35 -0.38 -15.91 4.69
C VAL A 35 0.51 -16.08 5.92
N GLN A 36 1.10 -14.98 6.37
CA GLN A 36 1.98 -14.95 7.53
C GLN A 36 1.48 -13.93 8.52
N LYS A 37 1.41 -14.32 9.79
CA LYS A 37 1.19 -13.39 10.90
C LYS A 37 2.52 -12.74 11.27
N GLY A 38 2.54 -11.42 11.37
CA GLY A 38 3.74 -10.66 11.73
C GLY A 38 3.54 -9.16 11.54
N GLN A 39 4.60 -8.39 11.76
CA GLN A 39 4.62 -6.95 11.48
C GLN A 39 5.13 -6.70 10.06
N LEU A 40 4.61 -5.67 9.40
CA LEU A 40 4.94 -5.37 8.00
C LEU A 40 6.45 -5.16 7.79
N HIS A 41 7.12 -4.51 8.73
CA HIS A 41 8.55 -4.21 8.64
C HIS A 41 9.47 -5.43 8.90
N GLU A 42 8.94 -6.53 9.42
CA GLU A 42 9.70 -7.78 9.65
C GLU A 42 9.67 -8.71 8.42
N ALA A 43 8.81 -8.39 7.44
CA ALA A 43 8.65 -9.19 6.24
C ALA A 43 9.99 -9.28 5.48
N GLN A 44 10.43 -10.51 5.21
CA GLN A 44 11.62 -10.80 4.43
C GLN A 44 11.28 -10.71 2.93
N ALA A 45 11.03 -9.49 2.45
CA ALA A 45 10.65 -9.21 1.08
C ALA A 45 11.45 -8.03 0.50
N GLU A 46 11.72 -8.09 -0.81
CA GLU A 46 12.40 -7.01 -1.54
C GLU A 46 11.50 -5.78 -1.74
N VAL A 47 10.19 -6.02 -1.74
CA VAL A 47 9.14 -5.02 -1.97
C VAL A 47 8.12 -5.11 -0.84
N LEU A 48 7.84 -3.97 -0.22
CA LEU A 48 6.71 -3.83 0.72
C LEU A 48 5.60 -2.99 0.09
N VAL A 49 4.37 -3.27 0.48
CA VAL A 49 3.20 -2.47 0.11
C VAL A 49 2.56 -1.96 1.39
N ASN A 50 2.40 -0.65 1.44
CA ASN A 50 1.69 0.06 2.49
C ASN A 50 0.47 0.78 1.89
N THR A 51 -0.48 1.15 2.74
CA THR A 51 -1.63 1.97 2.36
C THR A 51 -1.60 3.26 3.16
N VAL A 52 -1.92 4.38 2.51
CA VAL A 52 -1.95 5.70 3.14
C VAL A 52 -3.23 6.43 2.76
N ASP A 53 -3.63 7.38 3.59
CA ASP A 53 -4.71 8.31 3.25
C ASP A 53 -4.18 9.45 2.36
N TRP A 54 -5.07 10.34 1.93
CA TRP A 54 -4.73 11.51 1.12
C TRP A 54 -3.74 12.48 1.80
N SER A 55 -3.57 12.40 3.12
CA SER A 55 -2.64 13.26 3.83
C SER A 55 -1.19 12.81 3.72
N LEU A 56 -0.98 11.56 3.26
CA LEU A 56 0.33 10.93 3.11
C LEU A 56 1.14 10.93 4.43
N ASP A 57 0.44 10.84 5.56
CA ASP A 57 1.01 10.87 6.90
C ASP A 57 1.06 9.46 7.49
N LEU A 58 2.26 8.88 7.56
CA LEU A 58 2.49 7.53 8.05
C LEU A 58 2.29 7.42 9.58
N THR A 59 2.14 8.53 10.30
CA THR A 59 1.95 8.49 11.77
C THR A 59 0.51 8.21 12.19
N LYS A 60 -0.44 8.28 11.24
CA LYS A 60 -1.88 8.23 11.54
C LYS A 60 -2.43 6.84 11.81
N ASP A 61 -1.79 5.81 11.26
CA ASP A 61 -2.25 4.43 11.40
C ASP A 61 -1.17 3.55 12.03
N LEU A 62 -1.60 2.53 12.77
CA LEU A 62 -0.71 1.69 13.58
C LEU A 62 0.30 0.91 12.73
N ILE A 63 -0.07 0.55 11.49
CA ILE A 63 0.79 -0.25 10.61
C ILE A 63 1.86 0.64 10.00
N SER A 64 1.46 1.77 9.40
CA SER A 64 2.36 2.77 8.84
C SER A 64 3.27 3.40 9.89
N SER A 65 2.77 3.65 11.10
CA SER A 65 3.58 4.25 12.17
C SER A 65 4.67 3.28 12.60
N SER A 66 4.34 2.00 12.77
CA SER A 66 5.33 0.96 13.07
C SER A 66 6.36 0.80 11.95
N LEU A 67 5.93 0.92 10.69
CA LEU A 67 6.83 0.92 9.54
C LEU A 67 7.76 2.16 9.57
N LEU A 68 7.22 3.34 9.85
CA LEU A 68 7.98 4.59 9.95
C LEU A 68 9.01 4.54 11.08
N ASP A 69 8.66 3.95 12.24
CA ASP A 69 9.57 3.81 13.38
C ASP A 69 10.83 3.00 13.01
N LYS A 70 10.71 2.03 12.10
CA LYS A 70 11.82 1.17 11.64
C LYS A 70 12.53 1.70 10.41
N ALA A 71 11.79 2.30 9.47
CA ALA A 71 12.32 2.89 8.24
C ALA A 71 12.88 4.30 8.45
N GLY A 72 12.61 4.92 9.60
CA GLY A 72 13.09 6.23 9.99
C GLY A 72 12.36 7.38 9.29
N ILE A 73 12.51 8.59 9.86
CA ILE A 73 11.82 9.81 9.42
C ILE A 73 12.09 10.21 7.95
N GLY A 74 13.16 9.68 7.35
CA GLY A 74 13.48 9.90 5.94
C GLY A 74 12.38 9.38 5.01
N LEU A 75 11.73 8.28 5.39
CA LEU A 75 10.61 7.69 4.64
C LEU A 75 9.44 8.66 4.53
N GLN A 76 9.06 9.28 5.65
CA GLN A 76 7.98 10.29 5.68
C GLN A 76 8.32 11.51 4.81
N ARG A 77 9.57 11.97 4.83
CA ARG A 77 10.02 13.12 4.03
C ARG A 77 9.96 12.82 2.54
N GLU A 78 10.34 11.61 2.12
CA GLU A 78 10.24 11.18 0.72
C GLU A 78 8.78 11.11 0.27
N LEU A 79 7.90 10.53 1.10
CA LEU A 79 6.48 10.42 0.79
C LEU A 79 5.77 11.78 0.71
N GLN A 80 6.13 12.74 1.57
CA GLN A 80 5.55 14.09 1.54
C GLN A 80 5.87 14.88 0.26
N GLN A 81 6.88 14.49 -0.51
CA GLN A 81 7.15 15.12 -1.81
C GLN A 81 5.98 14.95 -2.80
N TYR A 82 5.10 13.98 -2.55
CA TYR A 82 3.91 13.70 -3.35
C TYR A 82 2.66 14.45 -2.88
N GLN A 83 2.67 15.17 -1.75
CA GLN A 83 1.47 15.73 -1.11
C GLN A 83 0.61 16.64 -2.00
N ARG A 84 1.22 17.31 -3.00
CA ARG A 84 0.51 18.18 -3.96
C ARG A 84 0.17 17.51 -5.28
N LYS A 85 0.58 16.26 -5.48
CA LYS A 85 0.47 15.53 -6.74
C LYS A 85 -0.36 14.26 -6.64
N ALA A 86 -0.36 13.63 -5.46
CA ALA A 86 -1.06 12.39 -5.22
C ALA A 86 -2.58 12.58 -5.21
N VAL A 87 -3.28 11.67 -5.89
CA VAL A 87 -4.73 11.54 -5.85
C VAL A 87 -5.12 10.14 -5.37
N PHE A 88 -6.36 9.97 -4.97
CA PHE A 88 -6.87 8.65 -4.60
C PHE A 88 -6.74 7.65 -5.76
N GLY A 89 -6.31 6.43 -5.44
CA GLY A 89 -6.01 5.39 -6.42
C GLY A 89 -4.56 5.39 -6.91
N ASP A 90 -3.77 6.41 -6.59
CA ASP A 90 -2.35 6.42 -6.92
C ASP A 90 -1.55 5.40 -6.12
N VAL A 91 -0.44 4.97 -6.72
CA VAL A 91 0.59 4.17 -6.04
C VAL A 91 1.89 4.96 -6.06
N LEU A 92 2.31 5.39 -4.87
CA LEU A 92 3.52 6.18 -4.67
C LEU A 92 4.70 5.26 -4.35
N LYS A 93 5.88 5.60 -4.84
CA LYS A 93 7.10 4.81 -4.61
C LYS A 93 8.06 5.58 -3.72
N THR A 94 8.61 4.90 -2.72
CA THR A 94 9.73 5.40 -1.91
C THR A 94 10.86 4.38 -1.84
N GLY A 95 12.03 4.83 -1.39
CA GLY A 95 13.09 3.93 -0.91
C GLY A 95 12.70 3.18 0.37
N PRO A 96 13.58 2.31 0.89
CA PRO A 96 13.33 1.52 2.09
C PRO A 96 13.61 2.31 3.39
N GLY A 97 14.07 3.56 3.30
CA GLY A 97 14.55 4.32 4.45
C GLY A 97 15.74 3.62 5.11
N THR A 98 15.65 3.38 6.42
CA THR A 98 16.63 2.65 7.24
C THR A 98 16.30 1.18 7.45
N LEU A 99 15.31 0.63 6.73
CA LEU A 99 14.98 -0.80 6.86
C LEU A 99 16.18 -1.67 6.47
N PRO A 100 16.43 -2.77 7.21
CA PRO A 100 17.44 -3.72 6.83
C PRO A 100 17.06 -4.41 5.51
N LYS A 101 18.07 -4.93 4.81
CA LYS A 101 17.85 -5.83 3.66
C LYS A 101 16.99 -7.03 4.10
N PRO A 102 16.14 -7.58 3.21
CA PRO A 102 16.17 -7.42 1.74
C PRO A 102 15.35 -6.26 1.17
N CYS A 103 14.64 -5.46 1.98
CA CYS A 103 13.75 -4.43 1.46
C CYS A 103 14.50 -3.37 0.65
N MET A 104 14.07 -3.15 -0.58
CA MET A 104 14.67 -2.17 -1.51
C MET A 104 13.70 -1.05 -1.88
N VAL A 105 12.39 -1.28 -1.78
CA VAL A 105 11.37 -0.34 -2.21
C VAL A 105 10.08 -0.56 -1.44
N ILE A 106 9.37 0.54 -1.18
CA ILE A 106 8.03 0.52 -0.58
C ILE A 106 7.08 1.22 -1.55
N PHE A 107 5.96 0.56 -1.84
CA PHE A 107 4.84 1.15 -2.57
C PHE A 107 3.73 1.54 -1.59
N HIS A 108 3.21 2.75 -1.74
CA HIS A 108 2.15 3.31 -0.89
C HIS A 108 0.91 3.54 -1.73
N GLY A 109 -0.13 2.74 -1.53
CA GLY A 109 -1.43 2.94 -2.18
C GLY A 109 -2.22 4.05 -1.47
N VAL A 110 -2.65 5.07 -2.21
CA VAL A 110 -3.48 6.16 -1.69
C VAL A 110 -4.94 5.74 -1.73
N LEU A 111 -5.49 5.37 -0.57
CA LEU A 111 -6.82 4.74 -0.49
C LEU A 111 -7.82 5.60 0.29
N TYR A 112 -9.10 5.39 0.01
CA TYR A 112 -10.20 5.95 0.80
C TYR A 112 -10.34 5.21 2.13
N ALA A 113 -10.71 5.94 3.18
CA ALA A 113 -11.23 5.30 4.38
C ALA A 113 -12.56 4.61 4.06
N TYR A 114 -12.71 3.36 4.51
CA TYR A 114 -13.91 2.56 4.30
C TYR A 114 -15.13 3.31 4.87
N GLY A 115 -16.12 3.61 4.02
CA GLY A 115 -17.32 4.38 4.38
C GLY A 115 -17.39 5.83 3.88
N ILE A 116 -16.27 6.43 3.42
CA ILE A 116 -16.29 7.80 2.85
C ILE A 116 -16.65 7.81 1.36
N GLN A 117 -16.40 6.71 0.65
CA GLN A 117 -16.64 6.59 -0.79
C GLN A 117 -18.10 6.89 -1.20
N LEU A 118 -19.07 6.49 -0.36
CA LEU A 118 -20.50 6.72 -0.60
C LEU A 118 -20.92 8.20 -0.58
N SER A 119 -20.10 9.08 0.01
CA SER A 119 -20.42 10.51 0.14
C SER A 119 -19.80 11.39 -0.95
N TYR A 120 -18.73 10.92 -1.61
CA TYR A 120 -18.05 11.67 -2.67
C TYR A 120 -18.62 11.37 -4.05
N ASP A 121 -19.10 10.14 -4.30
CA ASP A 121 -19.79 9.79 -5.55
C ASP A 121 -21.24 10.31 -5.62
N ALA A 122 -21.71 10.95 -4.54
CA ALA A 122 -23.06 11.54 -4.42
C ALA A 122 -23.09 13.08 -4.62
N LYS A 123 -21.98 13.70 -5.03
CA LYS A 123 -21.88 15.12 -5.39
C LYS A 123 -21.34 15.28 -6.81
#